data_AF-A0A522R6U6-F1
#
_entry.id   AF-A0A522R6U6-F1
#
_cell.length_a   1.000
_cell.length_b   1.000
_cell.length_c   1.000
_cell.angle_alpha   90.00
_cell.angle_beta   90.00
_cell.angle_gamma   90.00
#
_symmetry.space_group_name_H-M   'P 1'
#
loop_
_entity.id
_entity.type
_entity.pdbx_description
1 polymer ?
#
loop_
_entity_poly.entity_id
_entity_poly.type
_entity_poly.pdbx_seq_one_letter_code
_entity_poly.pdbx_strand_id
1 'polypeptide(L)'
;MQITSPSFKQNAREALADPQLQKALNNVRTGFIDKRQKAVDALPEFDALRDKAREIKDHTLAHLDLYLDAYENRVKEAGGTVHWAESAEEARAIILDICRSSGA
;
A
#
# COMPACT_ATOMS: atom_id res chain seq x y z
N MET A 1 -15.30 15.74 6.78
CA MET A 1 -13.92 16.19 6.51
C MET A 1 -14.00 17.66 6.12
N GLN A 2 -13.31 18.57 6.82
CA GLN A 2 -13.37 20.00 6.46
C GLN A 2 -12.49 20.25 5.24
N ILE A 3 -13.07 20.83 4.19
CA ILE A 3 -12.35 21.16 2.96
C ILE A 3 -11.66 22.51 3.17
N THR A 4 -10.32 22.51 3.23
CA THR A 4 -9.51 23.73 3.45
C THR A 4 -8.87 24.28 2.17
N SER A 5 -9.19 23.67 1.01
CA SER A 5 -8.66 24.05 -0.31
C SER A 5 -8.83 25.55 -0.66
N PRO A 6 -9.94 26.24 -0.31
CA PRO A 6 -10.05 27.69 -0.57
C PRO A 6 -8.98 28.54 0.13
N SER A 7 -8.45 28.07 1.28
CA SER A 7 -7.43 28.76 2.08
C SER A 7 -6.00 28.32 1.74
N PHE A 8 -5.78 27.57 0.65
CA PHE A 8 -4.49 26.96 0.33
C PHE A 8 -3.31 27.92 0.38
N LYS A 9 -3.44 29.13 -0.17
CA LYS A 9 -2.34 30.11 -0.19
C LYS A 9 -1.90 30.53 1.22
N GLN A 10 -2.84 30.63 2.15
CA GLN A 10 -2.55 30.98 3.54
C GLN A 10 -1.94 29.78 4.26
N ASN A 11 -2.56 28.61 4.15
CA ASN A 11 -2.06 27.37 4.75
C ASN A 11 -0.64 27.06 4.28
N ALA A 12 -0.34 27.26 2.99
CA ALA A 12 0.99 27.06 2.43
C ALA A 12 2.00 28.06 3.01
N ARG A 13 1.64 29.33 3.19
CA ARG A 13 2.52 30.32 3.83
C ARG A 13 2.83 29.95 5.28
N GLU A 14 1.82 29.56 6.03
CA GLU A 14 1.97 29.15 7.44
C GLU A 14 2.82 27.89 7.55
N ALA A 15 2.53 26.87 6.75
CA ALA A 15 3.30 25.63 6.69
C ALA A 15 4.77 25.89 6.29
N LEU A 16 5.01 26.76 5.30
CA LEU A 16 6.36 27.12 4.90
C LEU A 16 7.14 27.86 6.00
N ALA A 17 6.45 28.56 6.91
CA ALA A 17 7.07 29.25 8.04
C ALA A 17 7.24 28.37 9.28
N ASP A 18 6.66 27.16 9.31
CA ASP A 18 6.73 26.25 10.46
C ASP A 18 8.13 25.60 10.59
N PRO A 19 8.91 25.92 11.64
CA PRO A 19 10.27 25.40 11.82
C PRO A 19 10.30 23.88 12.07
N GLN A 20 9.27 23.31 12.69
CA GLN A 20 9.18 21.87 12.90
C GLN A 20 8.93 21.16 11.58
N LEU A 21 8.02 21.67 10.75
CA LEU A 21 7.77 21.13 9.42
C LEU A 21 9.01 21.23 8.54
N GLN A 22 9.70 22.37 8.53
CA GLN A 22 10.97 22.54 7.82
C GLN A 22 12.01 21.50 8.26
N LYS A 23 12.19 21.30 9.57
CA LYS A 23 13.11 20.28 10.10
C LYS A 23 12.70 18.87 9.69
N ALA A 24 11.42 18.53 9.77
CA ALA A 24 10.91 17.23 9.36
C ALA A 24 11.18 16.97 7.87
N LEU A 25 10.87 17.93 6.99
CA LEU A 25 11.10 17.81 5.55
C LEU A 25 12.61 17.69 5.22
N ASN A 26 13.47 18.44 5.91
CA ASN A 26 14.92 18.29 5.75
C ASN A 26 15.40 16.89 6.14
N ASN A 27 14.85 16.32 7.21
CA ASN A 27 15.17 14.97 7.64
C ASN A 27 14.69 13.89 6.67
N VAL A 28 13.65 14.14 5.85
CA VAL A 28 13.19 13.18 4.84
C VAL A 28 14.28 12.92 3.80
N ARG A 29 14.97 13.98 3.35
CA ARG A 29 16.05 13.83 2.36
C ARG A 29 17.15 12.90 2.86
N THR A 30 17.70 13.20 4.04
CA THR A 30 18.82 12.42 4.59
C THR A 30 18.37 11.07 5.17
N GLY A 31 17.17 11.03 5.75
CA GLY A 31 16.62 9.86 6.43
C GLY A 31 16.06 8.80 5.48
N PHE A 32 15.50 9.22 4.35
CA PHE A 32 14.86 8.31 3.39
C PHE A 32 15.55 8.32 2.03
N ILE A 33 15.67 9.48 1.37
CA ILE A 33 16.19 9.54 -0.02
C ILE A 33 17.63 9.03 -0.08
N ASP A 34 18.52 9.59 0.74
CA ASP A 34 19.94 9.24 0.72
C ASP A 34 20.17 7.80 1.20
N LYS A 35 19.44 7.34 2.22
CA LYS A 35 19.55 5.95 2.70
C LYS A 35 19.05 4.96 1.65
N ARG A 36 17.95 5.28 0.97
CA ARG A 36 17.43 4.46 -0.13
C ARG A 36 18.46 4.40 -1.26
N GLN A 37 19.05 5.53 -1.64
CA GLN A 37 20.06 5.55 -2.70
C GLN A 37 21.26 4.68 -2.32
N LYS A 38 21.78 4.79 -1.10
CA LYS A 38 22.87 3.92 -0.61
C LYS A 38 22.52 2.44 -0.68
N ALA A 39 21.28 2.06 -0.34
CA ALA A 39 20.83 0.67 -0.44
C ALA A 39 20.73 0.19 -1.89
N VAL A 40 20.33 1.07 -2.82
CA VAL A 40 20.34 0.80 -4.26
C VAL A 40 21.77 0.63 -4.77
N ASP A 41 22.67 1.56 -4.44
CA ASP A 41 24.07 1.53 -4.87
C ASP A 41 24.81 0.30 -4.34
N ALA A 42 24.43 -0.20 -3.16
CA ALA A 42 24.98 -1.41 -2.56
C ALA A 42 24.48 -2.71 -3.20
N LEU A 43 23.51 -2.65 -4.12
CA LEU A 43 22.93 -3.81 -4.81
C LEU A 43 23.06 -3.61 -6.33
N PRO A 44 24.18 -4.03 -6.95
CA PRO A 44 24.47 -3.79 -8.36
C PRO A 44 23.37 -4.26 -9.34
N GLU A 45 22.65 -5.32 -8.98
CA GLU A 45 21.54 -5.90 -9.76
C GLU A 45 20.17 -5.27 -9.47
N PHE A 46 20.10 -4.18 -8.70
CA PHE A 46 18.83 -3.59 -8.24
C PHE A 46 17.83 -3.34 -9.37
N ASP A 47 18.25 -2.72 -10.48
CA ASP A 47 17.34 -2.43 -11.59
C ASP A 47 16.87 -3.70 -12.29
N ALA A 48 17.75 -4.70 -12.48
CA ALA A 48 17.37 -6.00 -13.03
C ALA A 48 16.36 -6.74 -12.13
N LEU A 49 16.50 -6.65 -10.80
CA LEU A 49 15.54 -7.21 -9.85
C LEU A 49 14.19 -6.49 -9.92
N ARG A 50 14.19 -5.16 -10.11
CA ARG A 50 12.96 -4.40 -10.31
C ARG A 50 12.25 -4.81 -11.59
N ASP A 51 12.99 -5.04 -12.66
CA ASP A 51 12.43 -5.49 -13.93
C ASP A 51 11.81 -6.87 -13.80
N LYS A 52 12.53 -7.83 -13.21
CA LYS A 52 11.98 -9.16 -12.90
C LYS A 52 10.75 -9.10 -12.00
N ALA A 53 10.76 -8.25 -10.98
CA ALA A 53 9.60 -8.08 -10.11
C ALA A 53 8.38 -7.52 -10.84
N ARG A 54 8.59 -6.67 -11.84
CA ARG A 54 7.51 -6.19 -12.72
C ARG A 54 6.99 -7.33 -13.60
N GLU A 55 7.88 -8.08 -14.25
CA GLU A 55 7.51 -9.23 -15.09
C GLU A 55 6.69 -10.27 -14.31
N ILE A 56 7.09 -10.56 -13.07
CA ILE A 56 6.32 -11.46 -12.18
C ILE A 56 4.93 -10.90 -11.91
N LYS A 57 4.80 -9.60 -11.61
CA LYS A 57 3.48 -8.98 -11.38
C LYS A 57 2.60 -9.04 -12.62
N ASP A 58 3.17 -8.71 -13.78
CA ASP A 58 2.44 -8.72 -15.05
C ASP A 58 1.98 -10.14 -15.39
N HIS A 59 2.85 -11.14 -15.20
CA HIS A 59 2.49 -12.55 -15.35
C HIS A 59 1.38 -12.96 -14.37
N THR A 60 1.49 -12.59 -13.09
CA THR A 60 0.49 -12.91 -12.07
C THR A 60 -0.86 -12.28 -12.40
N LEU A 61 -0.89 -11.03 -12.86
CA LEU A 61 -2.12 -10.36 -13.28
C LEU A 61 -2.73 -10.99 -14.53
N ALA A 62 -1.90 -11.45 -15.48
CA ALA A 62 -2.37 -12.13 -16.68
C ALA A 62 -2.98 -13.52 -16.40
N HIS A 63 -2.62 -14.15 -15.28
CA HIS A 63 -3.09 -15.47 -14.85
C HIS A 63 -3.75 -15.39 -13.47
N LEU A 64 -4.46 -14.29 -13.21
CA LEU A 64 -4.95 -13.95 -11.89
C LEU A 64 -5.92 -15.02 -11.37
N ASP A 65 -6.76 -15.57 -12.24
CA ASP A 65 -7.65 -16.70 -11.97
C ASP A 65 -6.91 -17.90 -11.33
N LEU A 66 -5.80 -18.32 -11.93
CA LEU A 66 -5.01 -19.45 -11.42
C LEU A 66 -4.38 -19.15 -10.05
N TYR A 67 -3.86 -17.93 -9.88
CA TYR A 67 -3.19 -17.55 -8.64
C TYR A 67 -4.15 -17.27 -7.50
N LEU A 68 -5.37 -16.80 -7.80
CA LEU A 68 -6.45 -16.60 -6.84
C LEU A 68 -6.92 -17.94 -6.25
N ASP A 69 -7.14 -18.95 -7.10
CA ASP A 69 -7.48 -20.31 -6.66
C ASP A 69 -6.34 -20.94 -5.84
N ALA A 70 -5.09 -20.80 -6.30
CA ALA A 70 -3.93 -21.31 -5.57
C ALA A 70 -3.78 -20.64 -4.20
N TYR A 71 -4.03 -19.33 -4.12
CA TYR A 71 -4.02 -18.57 -2.87
C TYR A 71 -5.10 -19.05 -1.91
N GLU A 72 -6.35 -19.20 -2.38
CA GLU A 72 -7.45 -19.69 -1.56
C GLU A 72 -7.16 -21.09 -1.00
N ASN A 73 -6.62 -22.00 -1.80
CA ASN A 73 -6.25 -23.33 -1.35
C ASN A 73 -5.19 -23.28 -0.23
N ARG A 74 -4.15 -22.45 -0.37
CA ARG A 74 -3.12 -22.26 0.67
C ARG A 74 -3.68 -21.64 1.95
N VAL A 75 -4.60 -20.69 1.83
CA VAL A 75 -5.27 -20.08 3.00
C VAL A 75 -6.11 -21.12 3.73
N LYS A 76 -6.88 -21.94 3.00
CA LYS A 76 -7.67 -23.05 3.57
C LYS A 76 -6.77 -24.07 4.28
N GLU A 77 -5.65 -24.47 3.67
CA GLU A 77 -4.66 -25.36 4.27
C GLU A 77 -4.09 -24.79 5.58
N ALA A 78 -3.92 -23.46 5.67
CA ALA A 78 -3.47 -22.76 6.87
C ALA A 78 -4.57 -22.53 7.92
N GLY A 79 -5.80 -23.01 7.68
CA GLY A 79 -6.95 -22.85 8.58
C GLY A 79 -7.68 -21.51 8.46
N GLY A 80 -7.40 -20.73 7.42
CA GLY A 80 -8.14 -19.51 7.09
C GLY A 80 -9.30 -19.76 6.11
N THR A 81 -10.12 -18.73 5.93
CA THR A 81 -11.21 -18.72 4.95
C THR A 81 -11.04 -17.52 4.03
N VAL A 82 -11.09 -17.75 2.71
CA VAL A 82 -11.19 -16.67 1.73
C VAL A 82 -12.66 -16.44 1.43
N HIS A 83 -13.07 -15.17 1.46
CA HIS A 83 -14.40 -14.76 1.05
C HIS A 83 -14.29 -13.98 -0.25
N TRP A 84 -14.95 -14.48 -1.30
CA TRP A 84 -15.05 -13.80 -2.59
C TRP A 84 -16.20 -12.80 -2.57
N ALA A 85 -15.97 -11.64 -3.19
CA ALA A 85 -17.00 -10.62 -3.37
C ALA A 85 -16.81 -9.94 -4.73
N GLU A 86 -17.85 -9.96 -5.56
CA GLU A 86 -17.83 -9.33 -6.88
C GLU A 86 -18.14 -7.82 -6.80
N SER A 87 -18.76 -7.39 -5.71
CA SER A 87 -19.19 -6.01 -5.49
C SER A 87 -18.79 -5.46 -4.12
N ALA A 88 -18.75 -4.13 -4.02
CA ALA A 88 -18.53 -3.46 -2.74
C ALA A 88 -19.67 -3.75 -1.74
N GLU A 89 -20.90 -3.93 -2.24
CA GLU A 89 -22.09 -4.28 -1.47
C GLU A 89 -21.92 -5.66 -0.81
N GLU A 90 -21.53 -6.66 -1.60
CA GLU A 90 -21.28 -8.02 -1.13
C GLU A 90 -20.12 -8.07 -0.14
N ALA A 91 -19.02 -7.37 -0.43
CA ALA A 91 -17.89 -7.28 0.49
C ALA A 91 -18.32 -6.69 1.84
N ARG A 92 -19.12 -5.62 1.84
CA ARG A 92 -19.66 -5.04 3.09
C ARG A 92 -20.56 -6.02 3.83
N ALA A 93 -21.41 -6.76 3.12
CA ALA A 93 -22.30 -7.75 3.73
C ALA A 93 -21.50 -8.87 4.42
N ILE A 94 -20.52 -9.45 3.74
CA ILE A 94 -19.61 -10.47 4.28
C ILE A 94 -18.90 -9.96 5.54
N ILE A 95 -18.32 -8.77 5.47
CA ILE A 95 -17.61 -8.16 6.61
C ILE A 95 -18.55 -7.99 7.80
N LEU A 96 -19.77 -7.48 7.58
CA LEU A 96 -20.77 -7.30 8.63
C LEU A 96 -21.16 -8.63 9.28
N ASP A 97 -21.35 -9.67 8.48
CA ASP A 97 -21.71 -10.99 8.98
C ASP A 97 -20.57 -11.63 9.79
N ILE A 98 -19.31 -11.44 9.39
CA ILE A 98 -18.14 -11.84 10.18
C ILE A 98 -18.13 -11.12 11.54
N CYS A 99 -18.31 -9.80 11.55
CA CYS A 99 -18.36 -9.02 12.79
C CYS A 99 -19.47 -9.51 13.73
N ARG A 100 -20.69 -9.69 13.21
CA ARG A 100 -21.84 -10.19 13.97
C ARG A 100 -21.61 -11.59 14.52
N SER A 101 -21.04 -12.49 13.71
CA SER A 101 -20.69 -13.85 14.15
C SER A 101 -19.66 -13.87 15.29
N SER A 102 -18.85 -12.81 15.37
CA SER A 102 -17.84 -12.63 16.41
C SER A 102 -18.32 -11.80 17.60
N GLY A 103 -19.60 -11.39 17.62
CA GLY A 103 -20.20 -10.64 18.73
C GLY A 103 -19.82 -9.16 18.80
N ALA A 104 -19.34 -8.56 17.69
CA ALA A 104 -19.06 -7.13 17.58
C ALA A 104 -20.29 -6.29 17.23
#